data_AF-A0A6A7KTF0-F1
#
_entry.id   AF-A0A6A7KTF0-F1
#
_cell.length_a   1.000
_cell.length_b   1.000
_cell.length_c   1.000
_cell.angle_alpha   90.00
_cell.angle_beta   90.00
_cell.angle_gamma   90.00
#
_symmetry.space_group_name_H-M   'P 1'
#
loop_
_entity.id
_entity.type
_entity.pdbx_description
1 polymer ?
#
loop_
_entity_poly.entity_id
_entity_poly.type
_entity_poly.pdbx_seq_one_letter_code
_entity_poly.pdbx_strand_id
1 'polypeptide(L)'
;MAKRSGETAQFLCTLVYVDEPQVVLLKKGDDSRLIAVAVEKADHTYPFFAAEINLTQWQRYRRGFVDLRYLFTFPRWKRWYLFDLADMADGQVSLERADDSRSNESFLPQKGFFSREHTEPDLEEEIVKLETQNFAIDGSWDLPDFAQFYGKFTDLYYFFLGLRKYTSEFVKPEIKRQIRDAFAEHPLRGGSSYVNLYHDLFSAKEMNDALSVDKIRYASPGYVVVNGSADVFADIDSSLEKFASSYDEVKAQYLELHGYLRKMKLLSSSVERFDKDGAVAKYLVGECKRFAETMELSDFDLVYGLTGKNALGTAKILLSHFRRLERYYMFFAEGRVEEGPEVTPSPNRDS
;
A
#
# COMPACT_ATOMS: atom_id res chain seq x y z
N MET A 1 4.75 -25.41 45.87
CA MET A 1 4.77 -24.24 44.97
C MET A 1 4.06 -24.62 43.68
N ALA A 2 2.90 -24.04 43.40
CA ALA A 2 2.16 -24.31 42.17
C ALA A 2 2.93 -23.70 40.99
N LYS A 3 3.33 -24.52 40.00
CA LYS A 3 3.81 -24.05 38.69
C LYS A 3 2.73 -23.12 38.13
N ARG A 4 2.97 -21.82 38.07
CA ARG A 4 2.19 -20.92 37.21
C ARG A 4 2.23 -21.53 35.81
N SER A 5 1.10 -21.74 35.16
CA SER A 5 1.10 -22.16 33.75
C SER A 5 1.90 -21.14 32.96
N GLY A 6 3.08 -21.53 32.48
CA GLY A 6 3.94 -20.65 31.70
C GLY A 6 3.21 -20.26 30.42
N GLU A 7 3.34 -19.01 30.00
CA GLU A 7 2.95 -18.62 28.65
C GLU A 7 3.88 -19.37 27.68
N THR A 8 3.35 -19.94 26.60
CA THR A 8 4.17 -20.61 25.57
C THR A 8 4.01 -19.92 24.22
N ALA A 9 5.00 -20.10 23.34
CA ALA A 9 4.92 -19.69 21.95
C ALA A 9 5.54 -20.74 21.04
N GLN A 10 5.01 -20.84 19.82
CA GLN A 10 5.52 -21.72 18.77
C GLN A 10 6.65 -21.03 18.01
N PHE A 11 7.81 -21.67 17.94
CA PHE A 11 8.91 -21.23 17.08
C PHE A 11 8.49 -21.32 15.60
N LEU A 12 8.72 -20.26 14.83
CA LEU A 12 8.42 -20.24 13.40
C LEU A 12 9.68 -20.42 12.56
N CYS A 13 10.64 -19.52 12.72
CA CYS A 13 11.88 -19.52 11.94
C CYS A 13 12.98 -18.69 12.59
N THR A 14 14.20 -18.92 12.12
CA THR A 14 15.36 -18.09 12.41
C THR A 14 15.45 -16.95 11.40
N LEU A 15 15.23 -15.73 11.85
CA LEU A 15 15.36 -14.56 10.98
C LEU A 15 16.83 -14.26 10.70
N VAL A 16 17.72 -14.38 11.66
CA VAL A 16 19.15 -14.07 11.46
C VAL A 16 19.99 -15.15 12.12
N TYR A 17 20.84 -15.79 11.33
CA TYR A 17 21.80 -16.80 11.75
C TYR A 17 23.20 -16.36 11.34
N VAL A 18 24.15 -16.41 12.28
CA VAL A 18 25.57 -16.16 12.01
C VAL A 18 26.34 -17.44 12.33
N ASP A 19 26.80 -17.59 13.57
CA ASP A 19 27.33 -18.84 14.12
C ASP A 19 26.25 -19.60 14.92
N GLU A 20 25.25 -18.86 15.40
CA GLU A 20 24.10 -19.32 16.15
C GLU A 20 22.90 -18.40 15.84
N PRO A 21 21.65 -18.80 16.17
CA PRO A 21 20.49 -17.95 15.97
C PRO A 21 20.63 -16.63 16.74
N GLN A 22 20.58 -15.50 16.02
CA GLN A 22 20.69 -14.16 16.59
C GLN A 22 19.33 -13.50 16.72
N VAL A 23 18.44 -13.74 15.76
CA VAL A 23 17.08 -13.21 15.75
C VAL A 23 16.12 -14.31 15.35
N VAL A 24 15.06 -14.50 16.11
CA VAL A 24 14.05 -15.54 15.87
C VAL A 24 12.65 -14.97 15.90
N LEU A 25 11.74 -15.61 15.16
CA LEU A 25 10.32 -15.28 15.12
C LEU A 25 9.50 -16.41 15.75
N LEU A 26 8.56 -16.04 16.62
CA LEU A 26 7.63 -16.98 17.24
C LEU A 26 6.18 -16.51 17.09
N LYS A 27 5.26 -17.47 17.19
CA LYS A 27 3.81 -17.28 17.16
C LYS A 27 3.22 -17.58 18.52
N LYS A 28 2.40 -16.64 19.01
CA LYS A 28 1.70 -16.79 20.30
C LYS A 28 0.18 -16.85 20.15
N GLY A 29 -0.34 -16.41 19.01
CA GLY A 29 -1.75 -16.49 18.64
C GLY A 29 -1.93 -16.05 17.18
N ASP A 30 -3.18 -15.86 16.76
CA ASP A 30 -3.47 -15.56 15.35
C ASP A 30 -2.85 -14.23 14.89
N ASP A 31 -3.08 -13.14 15.64
CA ASP A 31 -2.56 -11.79 15.35
C ASP A 31 -1.30 -11.42 16.17
N SER A 32 -0.82 -12.33 17.04
CA SER A 32 0.33 -12.09 17.92
C SER A 32 1.57 -12.85 17.49
N ARG A 33 2.66 -12.10 17.30
CA ARG A 33 4.00 -12.60 17.04
C ARG A 33 4.94 -12.10 18.13
N LEU A 34 6.00 -12.87 18.35
CA LEU A 34 7.13 -12.48 19.19
C LEU A 34 8.34 -12.40 18.28
N ILE A 35 9.00 -11.25 18.28
CA ILE A 35 10.34 -11.13 17.71
C ILE A 35 11.33 -11.16 18.85
N ALA A 36 12.37 -11.96 18.74
CA ALA A 36 13.33 -12.14 19.82
C ALA A 36 14.77 -12.05 19.33
N VAL A 37 15.64 -11.48 20.17
CA VAL A 37 17.07 -11.35 19.94
C VAL A 37 17.85 -12.12 21.00
N ALA A 38 18.96 -12.73 20.59
CA ALA A 38 19.90 -13.35 21.51
C ALA A 38 20.44 -12.29 22.49
N VAL A 39 20.52 -12.64 23.77
CA VAL A 39 21.05 -11.78 24.83
C VAL A 39 21.93 -12.60 25.76
N GLU A 40 22.73 -11.95 26.60
CA GLU A 40 23.48 -12.63 27.66
C GLU A 40 22.64 -12.73 28.94
N LYS A 41 22.46 -13.95 29.46
CA LYS A 41 21.82 -14.21 30.77
C LYS A 41 22.49 -15.42 31.42
N ALA A 42 23.11 -15.23 32.59
CA ALA A 42 24.01 -16.20 33.21
C ALA A 42 23.39 -17.59 33.50
N ASP A 43 22.07 -17.65 33.73
CA ASP A 43 21.35 -18.89 34.07
C ASP A 43 20.75 -19.61 32.86
N HIS A 44 21.07 -19.20 31.63
CA HIS A 44 20.47 -19.74 30.40
C HIS A 44 21.57 -20.13 29.41
N THR A 45 21.31 -21.16 28.60
CA THR A 45 22.26 -21.71 27.60
C THR A 45 22.17 -20.92 26.30
N TYR A 46 20.96 -20.66 25.79
CA TYR A 46 20.71 -19.83 24.62
C TYR A 46 19.59 -18.81 24.93
N PRO A 47 19.89 -17.75 25.71
CA PRO A 47 18.87 -16.81 26.16
C PRO A 47 18.43 -15.85 25.06
N PHE A 48 17.13 -15.63 24.98
CA PHE A 48 16.50 -14.66 24.08
C PHE A 48 15.64 -13.68 24.85
N PHE A 49 15.72 -12.42 24.44
CA PHE A 49 14.80 -11.37 24.84
C PHE A 49 13.81 -11.10 23.71
N ALA A 50 12.51 -11.12 24.01
CA ALA A 50 11.45 -11.00 23.02
C ALA A 50 10.50 -9.83 23.29
N ALA A 51 9.96 -9.26 22.22
CA ALA A 51 8.87 -8.28 22.27
C ALA A 51 7.63 -8.82 21.57
N GLU A 52 6.46 -8.68 22.21
CA GLU A 52 5.18 -9.08 21.62
C GLU A 52 4.68 -7.99 20.66
N ILE A 53 4.57 -8.33 19.37
CA ILE A 53 4.20 -7.43 18.27
C ILE A 53 3.01 -7.97 17.48
N ASN A 54 2.18 -7.06 16.96
CA ASN A 54 1.07 -7.47 16.10
C ASN A 54 1.53 -7.66 14.66
N LEU A 55 0.67 -8.27 13.84
CA LEU A 55 0.97 -8.53 12.43
C LEU A 55 1.31 -7.25 11.66
N THR A 56 0.64 -6.13 11.96
CA THR A 56 0.94 -4.84 11.34
C THR A 56 2.37 -4.37 11.62
N GLN A 57 2.88 -4.52 12.84
CA GLN A 57 4.25 -4.16 13.19
C GLN A 57 5.25 -5.09 12.51
N TRP A 58 4.96 -6.39 12.48
CA TRP A 58 5.76 -7.38 11.75
C TRP A 58 5.91 -6.99 10.28
N GLN A 59 4.80 -6.71 9.59
CA GLN A 59 4.82 -6.32 8.18
C GLN A 59 5.54 -4.98 7.93
N ARG A 60 5.45 -4.01 8.86
CA ARG A 60 6.22 -2.76 8.76
C ARG A 60 7.73 -2.99 8.84
N TYR A 61 8.16 -3.89 9.73
CA TYR A 61 9.56 -4.27 9.83
C TYR A 61 10.02 -5.00 8.57
N ARG A 62 9.26 -5.99 8.09
CA ARG A 62 9.53 -6.72 6.83
C ARG A 62 9.68 -5.82 5.60
N ARG A 63 9.09 -4.62 5.63
CA ARG A 63 9.15 -3.62 4.56
C ARG A 63 10.23 -2.56 4.77
N GLY A 64 11.01 -2.68 5.83
CA GLY A 64 12.03 -1.70 6.19
C GLY A 64 11.48 -0.34 6.64
N PHE A 65 10.18 -0.23 6.97
CA PHE A 65 9.60 1.03 7.47
C PHE A 65 10.02 1.34 8.91
N VAL A 66 10.41 0.31 9.65
CA VAL A 66 10.91 0.41 11.03
C VAL A 66 12.07 -0.57 11.16
N ASP A 67 13.03 -0.25 12.02
CA ASP A 67 14.13 -1.16 12.35
C ASP A 67 13.69 -2.18 13.43
N LEU A 68 14.53 -3.18 13.66
CA LEU A 68 14.30 -4.22 14.66
C LEU A 68 14.13 -3.59 16.05
N ARG A 69 14.98 -2.62 16.39
CA ARG A 69 14.93 -1.92 17.67
C ARG A 69 13.59 -1.25 17.95
N TYR A 70 12.95 -0.66 16.93
CA TYR A 70 11.61 -0.07 17.07
C TYR A 70 10.59 -1.08 17.60
N LEU A 71 10.64 -2.34 17.14
CA LEU A 71 9.74 -3.41 17.58
C LEU A 71 9.88 -3.71 19.08
N PHE A 72 11.11 -3.61 19.61
CA PHE A 72 11.38 -3.78 21.04
C PHE A 72 11.02 -2.54 21.87
N THR A 73 11.24 -1.34 21.33
CA THR A 73 11.04 -0.08 22.06
C THR A 73 9.56 0.30 22.14
N PHE A 74 8.80 0.02 21.07
CA PHE A 74 7.39 0.42 20.93
C PHE A 74 6.46 -0.75 20.54
N PRO A 75 6.51 -1.93 21.20
CA PRO A 75 5.61 -3.04 20.89
C PRO A 75 4.16 -2.67 21.20
N ARG A 76 3.22 -3.12 20.36
CA ARG A 76 1.79 -2.81 20.47
C ARG A 76 1.24 -3.10 21.86
N TRP A 77 1.64 -4.22 22.46
CA TRP A 77 1.12 -4.68 23.75
C TRP A 77 1.98 -4.32 24.95
N LYS A 78 3.15 -3.69 24.76
CA LYS A 78 4.10 -3.36 25.84
C LYS A 78 4.42 -4.57 26.71
N ARG A 79 4.68 -5.72 26.07
CA ARG A 79 5.00 -6.98 26.72
C ARG A 79 6.31 -7.51 26.18
N TRP A 80 7.15 -7.93 27.11
CA TRP A 80 8.45 -8.51 26.82
C TRP A 80 8.62 -9.82 27.58
N TYR A 81 9.46 -10.67 27.01
CA TYR A 81 9.68 -12.02 27.50
C TYR A 81 11.17 -12.35 27.49
N LEU A 82 11.59 -13.20 28.41
CA LEU A 82 12.84 -13.93 28.35
C LEU A 82 12.49 -15.41 28.15
N PHE A 83 13.29 -16.10 27.35
CA PHE A 83 13.21 -17.54 27.23
C PHE A 83 14.58 -18.11 26.87
N ASP A 84 14.75 -19.42 27.06
CA ASP A 84 15.91 -20.14 26.59
C ASP A 84 15.50 -20.98 25.38
N LEU A 85 16.18 -20.79 24.24
CA LEU A 85 15.91 -21.58 23.04
C LEU A 85 16.35 -23.05 23.23
N ALA A 86 17.28 -23.32 24.15
CA ALA A 86 17.70 -24.68 24.50
C ALA A 86 16.57 -25.51 25.12
N ASP A 87 15.60 -24.85 25.76
CA ASP A 87 14.45 -25.49 26.41
C ASP A 87 13.29 -25.78 25.43
N MET A 88 13.50 -25.54 24.13
CA MET A 88 12.47 -25.77 23.12
C MET A 88 12.12 -27.25 23.01
N ALA A 89 10.82 -27.56 23.11
CA ALA A 89 10.28 -28.92 22.94
C ALA A 89 9.08 -28.88 21.99
N ASP A 90 9.04 -29.80 21.02
CA ASP A 90 7.97 -29.88 20.00
C ASP A 90 7.69 -28.55 19.28
N GLY A 91 8.75 -27.75 19.05
CA GLY A 91 8.65 -26.44 18.42
C GLY A 91 8.00 -25.37 19.30
N GLN A 92 7.84 -25.60 20.59
CA GLN A 92 7.34 -24.62 21.56
C GLN A 92 8.42 -24.21 22.55
N VAL A 93 8.41 -22.93 22.93
CA VAL A 93 9.25 -22.38 24.00
C VAL A 93 8.38 -21.90 25.16
N SER A 94 8.90 -22.04 26.37
CA SER A 94 8.29 -21.47 27.58
C SER A 94 8.77 -20.04 27.78
N LEU A 95 7.84 -19.13 28.05
CA LEU A 95 8.12 -17.70 28.17
C LEU A 95 8.07 -17.25 29.64
N GLU A 96 9.12 -16.56 30.07
CA GLU A 96 9.17 -15.81 31.31
C GLU A 96 8.86 -14.34 31.02
N ARG A 97 7.98 -13.68 31.79
CA ARG A 97 7.75 -12.24 31.60
C ARG A 97 8.96 -11.45 32.05
N ALA A 98 9.39 -10.53 31.20
CA ALA A 98 10.44 -9.57 31.51
C ALA A 98 9.86 -8.20 31.83
N ASP A 99 10.62 -7.42 32.59
CA ASP A 99 10.35 -6.01 32.82
C ASP A 99 10.53 -5.19 31.54
N ASP A 100 10.11 -3.92 31.58
CA ASP A 100 10.13 -3.02 30.43
C ASP A 100 11.50 -2.99 29.75
N SER A 101 11.56 -3.31 28.45
CA SER A 101 12.81 -3.33 27.67
C SER A 101 13.64 -2.06 27.78
N ARG A 102 12.99 -0.91 28.01
CA ARG A 102 13.65 0.39 28.17
C ARG A 102 14.50 0.47 29.43
N SER A 103 14.29 -0.44 30.38
CA SER A 103 15.08 -0.50 31.61
C SER A 103 16.44 -1.18 31.42
N ASN A 104 16.62 -1.96 30.35
CA ASN A 104 17.89 -2.62 30.05
C ASN A 104 18.30 -2.43 28.59
N GLU A 105 19.07 -1.38 28.32
CA GLU A 105 19.58 -1.02 27.00
C GLU A 105 20.43 -2.14 26.36
N SER A 106 21.07 -3.00 27.17
CA SER A 106 21.89 -4.11 26.67
C SER A 106 21.09 -5.20 25.95
N PHE A 107 19.78 -5.28 26.19
CA PHE A 107 18.89 -6.22 25.51
C PHE A 107 18.30 -5.65 24.21
N LEU A 108 18.50 -4.37 23.92
CA LEU A 108 17.93 -3.73 22.75
C LEU A 108 18.85 -3.90 21.54
N PRO A 109 18.30 -4.28 20.37
CA PRO A 109 19.05 -4.27 19.12
C PRO A 109 19.66 -2.89 18.84
N GLN A 110 20.76 -2.88 18.09
CA GLN A 110 21.30 -1.64 17.55
C GLN A 110 20.33 -1.00 16.56
N LYS A 111 20.42 0.32 16.43
CA LYS A 111 19.62 1.07 15.46
C LYS A 111 20.04 0.73 14.04
N GLY A 112 19.08 0.71 13.12
CA GLY A 112 19.34 0.53 11.69
C GLY A 112 19.41 -0.93 11.22
N PHE A 113 19.08 -1.89 12.08
CA PHE A 113 18.88 -3.29 11.67
C PHE A 113 17.52 -3.45 10.99
N PHE A 114 17.48 -3.56 9.66
CA PHE A 114 16.24 -3.72 8.88
C PHE A 114 16.11 -5.15 8.35
N SER A 115 14.88 -5.55 7.97
CA SER A 115 14.53 -6.92 7.52
C SER A 115 15.13 -7.37 6.18
N ARG A 116 16.18 -6.73 5.70
CA ARG A 116 16.78 -6.99 4.38
C ARG A 116 17.65 -8.25 4.38
N GLU A 117 18.00 -8.76 5.56
CA GLU A 117 19.04 -9.77 5.76
C GLU A 117 18.49 -10.95 6.57
N HIS A 118 17.41 -11.58 6.11
CA HIS A 118 16.91 -12.78 6.77
C HIS A 118 17.55 -14.07 6.23
N THR A 119 18.01 -14.95 7.11
CA THR A 119 18.60 -16.25 6.76
C THR A 119 17.55 -17.23 6.25
N GLU A 120 16.45 -17.38 6.98
CA GLU A 120 15.35 -18.26 6.58
C GLU A 120 14.20 -17.43 6.00
N PRO A 121 13.55 -17.90 4.91
CA PRO A 121 12.32 -17.29 4.44
C PRO A 121 11.22 -17.44 5.49
N ASP A 122 10.43 -16.38 5.69
CA ASP A 122 9.23 -16.44 6.55
C ASP A 122 8.21 -17.41 5.92
N LEU A 123 7.83 -18.44 6.67
CA LEU A 123 7.03 -19.57 6.20
C LEU A 123 5.51 -19.30 6.24
N GLU A 124 5.04 -18.20 6.85
CA GLU A 124 3.61 -17.99 7.12
C GLU A 124 2.88 -17.00 6.19
N GLU A 125 3.57 -16.22 5.35
CA GLU A 125 2.88 -15.26 4.47
C GLU A 125 3.28 -15.44 3.00
N GLU A 126 2.26 -15.67 2.16
CA GLU A 126 2.36 -15.66 0.71
C GLU A 126 3.00 -14.33 0.28
N ILE A 127 4.22 -14.41 -0.26
CA ILE A 127 4.91 -13.24 -0.79
C ILE A 127 4.08 -12.80 -2.00
N VAL A 128 3.26 -11.77 -1.82
CA VAL A 128 2.63 -11.10 -2.96
C VAL A 128 3.77 -10.63 -3.84
N LYS A 129 3.83 -11.22 -5.04
CA LYS A 129 4.88 -10.94 -6.01
C LYS A 129 4.67 -9.52 -6.53
N LEU A 130 5.29 -8.57 -5.83
CA LEU A 130 5.37 -7.20 -6.31
C LEU A 130 6.23 -7.20 -7.58
N GLU A 131 5.75 -6.50 -8.59
CA GLU A 131 6.54 -6.19 -9.76
C GLU A 131 7.19 -4.82 -9.58
N THR A 132 8.26 -4.61 -10.31
CA THR A 132 9.05 -3.40 -10.29
C THR A 132 8.80 -2.63 -11.58
N GLN A 133 8.36 -1.38 -11.46
CA GLN A 133 8.24 -0.44 -12.56
C GLN A 133 9.35 0.62 -12.47
N ASN A 134 10.01 0.87 -13.60
CA ASN A 134 11.11 1.82 -13.69
C ASN A 134 10.70 3.06 -14.47
N PHE A 135 11.01 4.22 -13.90
CA PHE A 135 10.83 5.50 -14.56
C PHE A 135 12.21 6.14 -14.74
N ALA A 136 12.64 6.33 -15.98
CA ALA A 136 13.78 7.18 -16.28
C ALA A 136 13.36 8.64 -16.06
N ILE A 137 14.19 9.42 -15.37
CA ILE A 137 13.92 10.84 -15.09
C ILE A 137 15.01 11.72 -15.70
N ASP A 138 14.63 12.91 -16.14
CA ASP A 138 15.52 13.90 -16.76
C ASP A 138 16.65 14.44 -15.84
N GLY A 139 16.58 14.13 -14.53
CA GLY A 139 17.54 14.56 -13.51
C GLY A 139 17.45 16.03 -13.11
N SER A 140 16.44 16.76 -13.60
CA SER A 140 16.21 18.19 -13.33
C SER A 140 15.07 18.45 -12.35
N TRP A 141 14.50 17.38 -11.76
CA TRP A 141 13.37 17.48 -10.86
C TRP A 141 13.72 18.15 -9.55
N ASP A 142 12.88 19.07 -9.12
CA ASP A 142 12.89 19.54 -7.75
C ASP A 142 11.99 18.67 -6.84
N LEU A 143 11.99 18.96 -5.54
CA LEU A 143 11.15 18.24 -4.58
C LEU A 143 9.64 18.32 -4.93
N PRO A 144 9.08 19.50 -5.31
CA PRO A 144 7.73 19.60 -5.83
C PRO A 144 7.42 18.68 -7.01
N ASP A 145 8.35 18.50 -7.95
CA ASP A 145 8.16 17.63 -9.11
C ASP A 145 7.99 16.17 -8.70
N PHE A 146 8.87 15.67 -7.82
CA PHE A 146 8.72 14.34 -7.23
C PHE A 146 7.37 14.19 -6.53
N ALA A 147 7.02 15.16 -5.68
CA ALA A 147 5.75 15.11 -4.93
C ALA A 147 4.53 15.09 -5.87
N GLN A 148 4.59 15.85 -6.97
CA GLN A 148 3.53 15.89 -7.97
C GLN A 148 3.41 14.58 -8.74
N PHE A 149 4.51 14.10 -9.33
CA PHE A 149 4.53 12.86 -10.10
C PHE A 149 4.07 11.68 -9.26
N TYR A 150 4.73 11.42 -8.12
CA TYR A 150 4.37 10.31 -7.24
C TYR A 150 2.98 10.48 -6.66
N GLY A 151 2.55 11.70 -6.35
CA GLY A 151 1.19 11.96 -5.89
C GLY A 151 0.15 11.53 -6.92
N LYS A 152 0.36 11.81 -8.22
CA LYS A 152 -0.56 11.38 -9.28
C LYS A 152 -0.47 9.89 -9.56
N PHE A 153 0.74 9.34 -9.62
CA PHE A 153 0.94 7.91 -9.81
C PHE A 153 0.30 7.08 -8.68
N THR A 154 0.48 7.52 -7.43
CA THR A 154 -0.16 6.95 -6.25
C THR A 154 -1.68 7.00 -6.36
N ASP A 155 -2.26 8.16 -6.70
CA ASP A 155 -3.71 8.29 -6.87
C ASP A 155 -4.24 7.33 -7.95
N LEU A 156 -3.57 7.20 -9.09
CA LEU A 156 -3.96 6.29 -10.18
C LEU A 156 -3.85 4.83 -9.74
N TYR A 157 -2.74 4.45 -9.10
CA TYR A 157 -2.50 3.10 -8.61
C TYR A 157 -3.60 2.64 -7.63
N TYR A 158 -3.91 3.44 -6.61
CA TYR A 158 -4.95 3.06 -5.65
C TYR A 158 -6.37 3.12 -6.22
N PHE A 159 -6.59 3.90 -7.29
CA PHE A 159 -7.85 3.88 -8.02
C PHE A 159 -8.05 2.54 -8.74
N PHE A 160 -7.10 2.11 -9.57
CA PHE A 160 -7.19 0.82 -10.28
C PHE A 160 -7.16 -0.37 -9.34
N LEU A 161 -6.30 -0.35 -8.30
CA LEU A 161 -6.30 -1.38 -7.26
C LEU A 161 -7.67 -1.50 -6.58
N GLY A 162 -8.32 -0.38 -6.26
CA GLY A 162 -9.67 -0.36 -5.69
C GLY A 162 -10.70 -1.05 -6.58
N LEU A 163 -10.67 -0.77 -7.89
CA LEU A 163 -11.57 -1.41 -8.86
C LEU A 163 -11.35 -2.93 -8.92
N ARG A 164 -10.10 -3.39 -9.05
CA ARG A 164 -9.76 -4.83 -9.09
C ARG A 164 -10.14 -5.55 -7.79
N LYS A 165 -9.86 -4.94 -6.64
CA LYS A 165 -10.20 -5.53 -5.34
C LYS A 165 -11.69 -5.67 -5.14
N TYR A 166 -12.48 -4.74 -5.65
CA TYR A 166 -13.93 -4.82 -5.54
C TYR A 166 -14.50 -6.00 -6.32
N THR A 167 -13.98 -6.27 -7.53
CA THR A 167 -14.42 -7.36 -8.40
C THR A 167 -13.87 -8.73 -7.98
N SER A 168 -12.71 -8.79 -7.33
CA SER A 168 -12.10 -10.04 -6.86
C SER A 168 -12.92 -10.77 -5.80
N GLU A 169 -13.19 -12.07 -5.99
CA GLU A 169 -13.92 -12.91 -5.02
C GLU A 169 -13.10 -13.21 -3.74
N PHE A 170 -11.78 -13.08 -3.80
CA PHE A 170 -10.86 -13.42 -2.72
C PHE A 170 -10.64 -12.29 -1.71
N VAL A 171 -11.16 -11.09 -1.98
CA VAL A 171 -11.02 -9.92 -1.10
C VAL A 171 -12.10 -9.92 -0.02
N LYS A 172 -11.68 -9.65 1.22
CA LYS A 172 -12.55 -9.59 2.40
C LYS A 172 -13.73 -8.62 2.21
N PRO A 173 -14.95 -8.96 2.65
CA PRO A 173 -16.13 -8.09 2.52
C PRO A 173 -15.94 -6.69 3.12
N GLU A 174 -15.16 -6.56 4.18
CA GLU A 174 -14.86 -5.30 4.84
C GLU A 174 -14.08 -4.34 3.93
N ILE A 175 -13.11 -4.87 3.18
CA ILE A 175 -12.32 -4.09 2.21
C ILE A 175 -13.21 -3.65 1.05
N LYS A 176 -14.05 -4.55 0.52
CA LYS A 176 -15.03 -4.19 -0.52
C LYS A 176 -15.98 -3.10 -0.07
N ARG A 177 -16.41 -3.15 1.20
CA ARG A 177 -17.24 -2.11 1.81
C ARG A 177 -16.49 -0.78 1.88
N GLN A 178 -15.25 -0.76 2.38
CA GLN A 178 -14.44 0.46 2.40
C GLN A 178 -14.24 1.07 1.02
N ILE A 179 -13.97 0.25 0.00
CA ILE A 179 -13.86 0.70 -1.39
C ILE A 179 -15.18 1.31 -1.85
N ARG A 180 -16.31 0.62 -1.69
CA ARG A 180 -17.63 1.16 -2.06
C ARG A 180 -17.91 2.48 -1.35
N ASP A 181 -17.64 2.55 -0.06
CA ASP A 181 -17.91 3.72 0.76
C ASP A 181 -17.03 4.90 0.31
N ALA A 182 -15.77 4.66 -0.10
CA ALA A 182 -14.92 5.69 -0.72
C ALA A 182 -15.55 6.30 -1.99
N PHE A 183 -16.24 5.49 -2.82
CA PHE A 183 -16.94 5.99 -4.02
C PHE A 183 -18.30 6.63 -3.71
N ALA A 184 -18.97 6.26 -2.61
CA ALA A 184 -20.36 6.60 -2.34
C ALA A 184 -20.58 7.66 -1.24
N GLU A 185 -19.73 7.69 -0.19
CA GLU A 185 -19.99 8.44 1.05
C GLU A 185 -19.56 9.90 1.03
N HIS A 186 -18.81 10.34 0.01
CA HIS A 186 -18.42 11.74 -0.07
C HIS A 186 -19.55 12.58 -0.62
N PRO A 187 -20.04 13.59 0.14
CA PRO A 187 -20.77 14.67 -0.48
C PRO A 187 -19.79 15.38 -1.39
N LEU A 188 -19.76 14.99 -2.68
CA LEU A 188 -18.88 15.52 -3.72
C LEU A 188 -19.27 16.98 -4.04
N ARG A 189 -19.37 17.83 -3.02
CA ARG A 189 -19.85 19.22 -3.05
C ARG A 189 -18.77 20.19 -3.53
N GLY A 190 -17.51 19.77 -3.64
CA GLY A 190 -16.41 20.60 -4.13
C GLY A 190 -15.10 19.84 -4.39
N GLY A 191 -14.03 20.57 -4.73
CA GLY A 191 -12.72 20.02 -5.08
C GLY A 191 -12.03 19.21 -3.98
N SER A 192 -12.27 19.57 -2.71
CA SER A 192 -11.76 18.84 -1.54
C SER A 192 -12.36 17.44 -1.39
N SER A 193 -13.61 17.23 -1.82
CA SER A 193 -14.29 15.94 -1.71
C SER A 193 -13.63 14.84 -2.53
N TYR A 194 -12.92 15.19 -3.61
CA TYR A 194 -12.16 14.20 -4.38
C TYR A 194 -10.83 13.84 -3.75
N VAL A 195 -10.22 14.72 -2.96
CA VAL A 195 -8.99 14.38 -2.23
C VAL A 195 -9.30 13.24 -1.27
N ASN A 196 -10.48 13.27 -0.64
CA ASN A 196 -10.93 12.22 0.26
C ASN A 196 -11.15 10.88 -0.45
N LEU A 197 -11.70 10.84 -1.67
CA LEU A 197 -11.85 9.58 -2.44
C LEU A 197 -10.52 8.81 -2.52
N TYR A 198 -9.44 9.45 -2.99
CA TYR A 198 -8.16 8.76 -3.17
C TYR A 198 -7.46 8.50 -1.83
N HIS A 199 -7.66 9.37 -0.83
CA HIS A 199 -7.21 9.12 0.53
C HIS A 199 -7.87 7.88 1.15
N ASP A 200 -9.16 7.69 0.91
CA ASP A 200 -9.93 6.56 1.43
C ASP A 200 -9.57 5.28 0.68
N LEU A 201 -9.39 5.35 -0.65
CA LEU A 201 -8.87 4.22 -1.44
C LEU A 201 -7.46 3.83 -0.99
N PHE A 202 -6.60 4.81 -0.72
CA PHE A 202 -5.29 4.58 -0.11
C PHE A 202 -5.42 3.93 1.28
N SER A 203 -6.43 4.29 2.06
CA SER A 203 -6.65 3.74 3.41
C SER A 203 -7.25 2.34 3.39
N ALA A 204 -7.95 1.96 2.31
CA ALA A 204 -8.52 0.63 2.09
C ALA A 204 -7.50 -0.41 1.58
N LYS A 205 -6.23 -0.02 1.40
CA LYS A 205 -5.17 -0.96 0.99
C LYS A 205 -4.85 -1.95 2.10
N GLU A 206 -4.53 -3.19 1.72
CA GLU A 206 -3.84 -4.09 2.62
C GLU A 206 -2.35 -3.78 2.54
N MET A 207 -1.59 -4.20 3.55
CA MET A 207 -0.16 -3.90 3.57
C MET A 207 0.48 -4.43 2.28
N ASN A 208 0.15 -5.65 1.84
CA ASN A 208 0.72 -6.30 0.68
C ASN A 208 0.51 -5.57 -0.65
N ASP A 209 -0.47 -4.68 -0.79
CA ASP A 209 -0.68 -3.92 -2.03
C ASP A 209 0.04 -2.57 -2.05
N ALA A 210 0.69 -2.17 -0.96
CA ALA A 210 1.16 -0.80 -0.85
C ALA A 210 2.29 -0.53 -1.85
N LEU A 211 2.04 0.47 -2.70
CA LEU A 211 3.03 1.06 -3.59
C LEU A 211 4.22 1.58 -2.78
N SER A 212 5.44 1.24 -3.18
CA SER A 212 6.66 1.64 -2.47
C SER A 212 7.78 2.02 -3.43
N VAL A 213 8.56 3.04 -3.09
CA VAL A 213 9.76 3.41 -3.85
C VAL A 213 10.93 2.59 -3.34
N ASP A 214 11.57 1.82 -4.21
CA ASP A 214 12.74 1.00 -3.89
C ASP A 214 14.03 1.82 -3.99
N LYS A 215 14.19 2.53 -5.11
CA LYS A 215 15.44 3.22 -5.44
C LYS A 215 15.18 4.50 -6.20
N ILE A 216 15.95 5.54 -5.87
CA ILE A 216 16.01 6.78 -6.63
C ILE A 216 17.48 7.07 -6.94
N ARG A 217 17.80 7.25 -8.21
CA ARG A 217 19.08 7.80 -8.67
C ARG A 217 18.79 9.15 -9.31
N TYR A 218 19.30 10.21 -8.70
CA TYR A 218 19.08 11.57 -9.21
C TYR A 218 20.05 11.95 -10.35
N ALA A 219 21.31 11.47 -10.29
CA ALA A 219 22.34 11.86 -11.25
C ALA A 219 22.16 11.19 -12.63
N SER A 220 22.20 12.00 -13.69
CA SER A 220 21.96 11.60 -15.09
C SER A 220 22.84 10.41 -15.55
N PRO A 221 22.26 9.38 -16.21
CA PRO A 221 20.82 9.17 -16.36
C PRO A 221 20.18 8.84 -15.00
N GLY A 222 19.17 9.64 -14.62
CA GLY A 222 18.43 9.48 -13.38
C GLY A 222 17.33 8.44 -13.56
N TYR A 223 16.96 7.74 -12.50
CA TYR A 223 15.84 6.82 -12.52
C TYR A 223 15.19 6.66 -11.16
N VAL A 224 13.97 6.16 -11.20
CA VAL A 224 13.14 5.79 -10.06
C VAL A 224 12.67 4.36 -10.25
N VAL A 225 12.74 3.58 -9.19
CA VAL A 225 12.26 2.20 -9.13
C VAL A 225 11.11 2.13 -8.14
N VAL A 226 9.93 1.68 -8.58
CA VAL A 226 8.74 1.55 -7.73
C VAL A 226 8.25 0.11 -7.74
N ASN A 227 7.87 -0.41 -6.58
CA ASN A 227 7.31 -1.75 -6.42
C ASN A 227 5.80 -1.67 -6.16
N GLY A 228 5.03 -2.52 -6.84
CA GLY A 228 3.57 -2.57 -6.76
C GLY A 228 2.99 -3.82 -7.43
N SER A 229 1.67 -3.85 -7.60
CA SER A 229 0.97 -4.94 -8.29
C SER A 229 1.17 -4.82 -9.81
N ALA A 230 1.73 -5.87 -10.41
CA ALA A 230 1.95 -6.04 -11.86
C ALA A 230 0.72 -5.66 -12.70
N ASP A 231 -0.37 -6.30 -12.32
CA ASP A 231 -1.70 -6.16 -12.87
C ASP A 231 -2.21 -4.70 -12.84
N VAL A 232 -1.90 -3.96 -11.76
CA VAL A 232 -2.31 -2.56 -11.61
C VAL A 232 -1.41 -1.63 -12.44
N PHE A 233 -0.11 -1.95 -12.57
CA PHE A 233 0.78 -1.22 -13.47
C PHE A 233 0.33 -1.37 -14.92
N ALA A 234 0.00 -2.58 -15.36
CA ALA A 234 -0.54 -2.82 -16.70
C ALA A 234 -1.83 -2.02 -16.97
N ASP A 235 -2.72 -1.89 -15.98
CA ASP A 235 -3.94 -1.06 -16.11
C ASP A 235 -3.61 0.44 -16.26
N ILE A 236 -2.61 0.95 -15.52
CA ILE A 236 -2.15 2.34 -15.62
C ILE A 236 -1.50 2.59 -16.98
N ASP A 237 -0.59 1.72 -17.41
CA ASP A 237 0.17 1.88 -18.65
C ASP A 237 -0.78 1.84 -19.85
N SER A 238 -1.69 0.85 -19.89
CA SER A 238 -2.77 0.78 -20.89
C SER A 238 -3.60 2.07 -20.91
N SER A 239 -4.03 2.56 -19.73
CA SER A 239 -4.78 3.81 -19.64
C SER A 239 -3.98 5.02 -20.14
N LEU A 240 -2.68 5.09 -19.84
CA LEU A 240 -1.79 6.16 -20.26
C LEU A 240 -1.53 6.16 -21.77
N GLU A 241 -1.19 5.01 -22.35
CA GLU A 241 -0.94 4.85 -23.80
C GLU A 241 -2.14 5.33 -24.62
N LYS A 242 -3.34 4.90 -24.22
CA LYS A 242 -4.59 5.25 -24.91
C LYS A 242 -4.96 6.70 -24.70
N PHE A 243 -4.77 7.20 -23.49
CA PHE A 243 -4.94 8.62 -23.20
C PHE A 243 -4.00 9.49 -24.05
N ALA A 244 -2.77 9.03 -24.27
CA ALA A 244 -1.80 9.71 -25.13
C ALA A 244 -2.23 9.70 -26.60
N SER A 245 -2.71 8.56 -27.12
CA SER A 245 -3.14 8.45 -28.52
C SER A 245 -4.39 9.28 -28.86
N SER A 246 -5.24 9.55 -27.86
CA SER A 246 -6.55 10.21 -28.04
C SER A 246 -6.68 11.49 -27.20
N TYR A 247 -5.57 12.11 -26.81
CA TYR A 247 -5.54 13.19 -25.81
C TYR A 247 -6.52 14.34 -26.13
N ASP A 248 -6.51 14.85 -27.36
CA ASP A 248 -7.36 15.97 -27.75
C ASP A 248 -8.85 15.63 -27.70
N GLU A 249 -9.22 14.40 -28.09
CA GLU A 249 -10.60 13.92 -28.03
C GLU A 249 -11.08 13.77 -26.58
N VAL A 250 -10.27 13.13 -25.73
CA VAL A 250 -10.56 12.97 -24.31
C VAL A 250 -10.72 14.34 -23.64
N LYS A 251 -9.81 15.28 -23.95
CA LYS A 251 -9.85 16.64 -23.43
C LYS A 251 -11.08 17.41 -23.89
N ALA A 252 -11.50 17.26 -25.14
CA ALA A 252 -12.72 17.88 -25.66
C ALA A 252 -13.95 17.38 -24.89
N GLN A 253 -14.07 16.07 -24.66
CA GLN A 253 -15.16 15.49 -23.89
C GLN A 253 -15.14 15.92 -22.41
N TYR A 254 -13.95 16.02 -21.81
CA TYR A 254 -13.80 16.59 -20.47
C TYR A 254 -14.37 18.01 -20.40
N LEU A 255 -14.01 18.87 -21.38
CA LEU A 255 -14.48 20.26 -21.43
C LEU A 255 -16.00 20.34 -21.66
N GLU A 256 -16.55 19.47 -22.50
CA GLU A 256 -17.99 19.37 -22.75
C GLU A 256 -18.76 18.98 -21.47
N LEU A 257 -18.39 17.87 -20.85
CA LEU A 257 -19.03 17.38 -19.63
C LEU A 257 -18.89 18.39 -18.48
N HIS A 258 -17.68 18.91 -18.26
CA HIS A 258 -17.45 19.94 -17.24
C HIS A 258 -18.25 21.22 -17.52
N GLY A 259 -18.30 21.66 -18.78
CA GLY A 259 -19.09 22.80 -19.23
C GLY A 259 -20.58 22.62 -18.98
N TYR A 260 -21.12 21.44 -19.29
CA TYR A 260 -22.51 21.08 -19.01
C TYR A 260 -22.82 21.14 -17.50
N LEU A 261 -22.01 20.47 -16.68
CA LEU A 261 -22.19 20.48 -15.22
C LEU A 261 -22.11 21.90 -14.64
N ARG A 262 -21.22 22.75 -15.17
CA ARG A 262 -21.11 24.16 -14.76
C ARG A 262 -22.37 24.94 -15.15
N LYS A 263 -22.83 24.83 -16.39
CA LYS A 263 -24.03 25.52 -16.89
C LYS A 263 -25.28 25.15 -16.09
N MET A 264 -25.40 23.87 -15.73
CA MET A 264 -26.49 23.34 -14.91
C MET A 264 -26.30 23.56 -13.39
N LYS A 265 -25.22 24.23 -12.97
CA LYS A 265 -24.85 24.46 -11.56
C LYS A 265 -24.68 23.17 -10.73
N LEU A 266 -24.36 22.05 -11.38
CA LEU A 266 -24.24 20.73 -10.77
C LEU A 266 -22.86 20.48 -10.14
N LEU A 267 -21.84 21.26 -10.52
CA LEU A 267 -20.48 21.11 -9.94
C LEU A 267 -20.48 21.28 -8.42
N SER A 268 -21.23 22.26 -7.89
CA SER A 268 -21.38 22.50 -6.45
C SER A 268 -22.55 21.73 -5.81
N SER A 269 -23.38 21.04 -6.59
CA SER A 269 -24.55 20.35 -6.07
C SER A 269 -24.18 19.09 -5.27
N SER A 270 -24.95 18.84 -4.21
CA SER A 270 -24.88 17.60 -3.44
C SER A 270 -25.34 16.42 -4.31
N VAL A 271 -24.56 15.33 -4.27
CA VAL A 271 -24.84 14.08 -4.96
C VAL A 271 -26.04 13.39 -4.34
N GLU A 272 -26.16 13.46 -3.01
CA GLU A 272 -27.29 12.93 -2.23
C GLU A 272 -28.65 13.52 -2.63
N ARG A 273 -28.67 14.79 -3.05
CA ARG A 273 -29.89 15.52 -3.44
C ARG A 273 -30.16 15.51 -4.94
N PHE A 274 -29.27 14.90 -5.73
CA PHE A 274 -29.42 14.82 -7.16
C PHE A 274 -30.48 13.77 -7.51
N ASP A 275 -31.45 14.17 -8.34
CA ASP A 275 -32.46 13.26 -8.87
C ASP A 275 -31.79 12.20 -9.75
N LYS A 276 -31.87 10.93 -9.36
CA LYS A 276 -31.21 9.81 -10.03
C LYS A 276 -31.95 9.33 -11.28
N ASP A 277 -33.24 9.64 -11.42
CA ASP A 277 -34.11 9.06 -12.44
C ASP A 277 -34.60 10.09 -13.48
N GLY A 278 -34.37 11.38 -13.21
CA GLY A 278 -34.73 12.49 -14.09
C GLY A 278 -34.01 12.50 -15.44
N ALA A 279 -34.50 13.34 -16.35
CA ALA A 279 -33.93 13.50 -17.70
C ALA A 279 -32.45 13.92 -17.68
N VAL A 280 -32.06 14.76 -16.73
CA VAL A 280 -30.66 15.19 -16.54
C VAL A 280 -29.76 14.02 -16.14
N ALA A 281 -30.25 13.13 -15.27
CA ALA A 281 -29.48 11.94 -14.87
C ALA A 281 -29.26 10.99 -16.05
N LYS A 282 -30.30 10.71 -16.83
CA LYS A 282 -30.20 9.86 -18.03
C LYS A 282 -29.23 10.43 -19.07
N TYR A 283 -29.28 11.74 -19.30
CA TYR A 283 -28.32 12.42 -20.15
C TYR A 283 -26.89 12.27 -19.60
N LEU A 284 -26.68 12.57 -18.32
CA LEU A 284 -25.36 12.43 -17.69
C LEU A 284 -24.82 11.00 -17.73
N VAL A 285 -25.64 9.97 -17.59
CA VAL A 285 -25.19 8.57 -17.72
C VAL A 285 -24.60 8.33 -19.11
N GLY A 286 -25.29 8.77 -20.17
CA GLY A 286 -24.79 8.65 -21.54
C GLY A 286 -23.47 9.40 -21.74
N GLU A 287 -23.39 10.64 -21.26
CA GLU A 287 -22.18 11.45 -21.33
C GLU A 287 -21.00 10.83 -20.54
N CYS A 288 -21.27 10.32 -19.34
CA CYS A 288 -20.25 9.68 -18.52
C CYS A 288 -19.76 8.38 -19.15
N LYS A 289 -20.67 7.60 -19.75
CA LYS A 289 -20.30 6.36 -20.44
C LYS A 289 -19.39 6.64 -21.62
N ARG A 290 -19.78 7.58 -22.50
CA ARG A 290 -18.95 8.04 -23.62
C ARG A 290 -17.59 8.55 -23.15
N PHE A 291 -17.57 9.33 -22.08
CA PHE A 291 -16.34 9.87 -21.52
C PHE A 291 -15.42 8.79 -20.92
N ALA A 292 -15.99 7.83 -20.18
CA ALA A 292 -15.25 6.70 -19.65
C ALA A 292 -14.69 5.81 -20.78
N GLU A 293 -15.48 5.51 -21.81
CA GLU A 293 -15.07 4.74 -22.98
C GLU A 293 -13.92 5.42 -23.73
N THR A 294 -13.98 6.75 -23.90
CA THR A 294 -12.92 7.51 -24.60
C THR A 294 -11.62 7.57 -23.79
N MET A 295 -11.71 7.58 -22.46
CA MET A 295 -10.56 7.40 -21.56
C MET A 295 -10.10 5.94 -21.44
N GLU A 296 -10.82 5.02 -22.09
CA GLU A 296 -10.69 3.56 -21.93
C GLU A 296 -10.65 3.10 -20.48
N LEU A 297 -11.46 3.74 -19.65
CA LEU A 297 -11.74 3.24 -18.31
C LEU A 297 -12.70 2.05 -18.46
N SER A 298 -12.12 0.85 -18.54
CA SER A 298 -12.73 -0.41 -18.97
C SER A 298 -14.06 -0.77 -18.30
N ASP A 299 -14.30 -0.29 -17.08
CA ASP A 299 -15.49 -0.63 -16.31
C ASP A 299 -16.31 0.61 -15.87
N PHE A 300 -16.88 1.32 -16.86
CA PHE A 300 -17.88 2.37 -16.58
C PHE A 300 -18.99 1.86 -15.64
N ASP A 301 -19.53 0.68 -15.92
CA ASP A 301 -20.65 0.11 -15.15
C ASP A 301 -20.26 -0.20 -13.70
N LEU A 302 -19.00 -0.57 -13.46
CA LEU A 302 -18.47 -0.75 -12.10
C LEU A 302 -18.42 0.57 -11.36
N VAL A 303 -17.84 1.62 -11.95
CA VAL A 303 -17.75 2.95 -11.32
C VAL A 303 -19.16 3.51 -11.08
N TYR A 304 -20.06 3.36 -12.05
CA TYR A 304 -21.46 3.76 -11.91
C TYR A 304 -22.17 2.98 -10.79
N GLY A 305 -21.91 1.68 -10.69
CA GLY A 305 -22.41 0.83 -9.60
C GLY A 305 -21.87 1.25 -8.23
N LEU A 306 -20.57 1.50 -8.12
CA LEU A 306 -19.88 1.92 -6.90
C LEU A 306 -20.39 3.27 -6.35
N THR A 307 -20.81 4.18 -7.23
CA THR A 307 -21.46 5.44 -6.81
C THR A 307 -22.94 5.29 -6.46
N GLY A 308 -23.45 4.06 -6.34
CA GLY A 308 -24.86 3.79 -6.08
C GLY A 308 -25.77 4.27 -7.22
N LYS A 309 -25.31 4.09 -8.46
CA LYS A 309 -25.96 4.52 -9.70
C LYS A 309 -26.29 6.02 -9.70
N ASN A 310 -25.36 6.82 -9.18
CA ASN A 310 -25.53 8.27 -9.15
C ASN A 310 -24.76 8.90 -10.32
N ALA A 311 -25.50 9.38 -11.33
CA ALA A 311 -24.90 9.95 -12.53
C ALA A 311 -24.02 11.18 -12.25
N LEU A 312 -24.46 12.06 -11.32
CA LEU A 312 -23.65 13.22 -10.94
C LEU A 312 -22.38 12.81 -10.20
N GLY A 313 -22.48 11.84 -9.28
CA GLY A 313 -21.32 11.30 -8.58
C GLY A 313 -20.30 10.67 -9.53
N THR A 314 -20.80 9.88 -10.48
CA THR A 314 -19.97 9.25 -11.53
C THR A 314 -19.27 10.29 -12.40
N ALA A 315 -20.00 11.28 -12.93
CA ALA A 315 -19.42 12.36 -13.72
C ALA A 315 -18.28 13.06 -12.98
N LYS A 316 -18.52 13.35 -11.70
CA LYS A 316 -17.57 14.00 -10.80
C LYS A 316 -16.30 13.17 -10.59
N ILE A 317 -16.42 11.85 -10.42
CA ILE A 317 -15.27 10.93 -10.30
C ILE A 317 -14.50 10.86 -11.62
N LEU A 318 -15.17 10.73 -12.76
CA LEU A 318 -14.52 10.69 -14.08
C LEU A 318 -13.73 11.96 -14.37
N LEU A 319 -14.31 13.15 -14.12
CA LEU A 319 -13.60 14.43 -14.24
C LEU A 319 -12.38 14.50 -13.31
N SER A 320 -12.47 13.89 -12.13
CA SER A 320 -11.38 13.83 -11.15
C SER A 320 -10.26 12.87 -11.56
N HIS A 321 -10.61 11.75 -12.17
CA HIS A 321 -9.68 10.77 -12.74
C HIS A 321 -8.94 11.37 -13.94
N PHE A 322 -9.66 11.98 -14.90
CA PHE A 322 -9.07 12.70 -16.03
C PHE A 322 -7.99 13.70 -15.59
N ARG A 323 -8.27 14.58 -14.63
CA ARG A 323 -7.29 15.58 -14.16
C ARG A 323 -6.03 14.97 -13.55
N ARG A 324 -6.10 13.73 -13.05
CA ARG A 324 -4.93 13.03 -12.48
C ARG A 324 -4.14 12.34 -13.57
N LEU A 325 -4.84 11.66 -14.47
CA LEU A 325 -4.24 11.04 -15.65
C LEU A 325 -3.56 12.09 -16.53
N GLU A 326 -4.21 13.23 -16.80
CA GLU A 326 -3.64 14.34 -17.54
C GLU A 326 -2.35 14.86 -16.90
N ARG A 327 -2.35 15.12 -15.59
CA ARG A 327 -1.14 15.60 -14.91
C ARG A 327 -0.02 14.57 -14.88
N TYR A 328 -0.36 13.29 -14.80
CA TYR A 328 0.63 12.21 -14.90
C TYR A 328 1.21 12.15 -16.32
N TYR A 329 0.35 12.15 -17.33
CA TYR A 329 0.72 12.18 -18.75
C TYR A 329 1.60 13.36 -19.13
N MET A 330 1.37 14.56 -18.58
CA MET A 330 2.19 15.73 -18.90
C MET A 330 3.68 15.53 -18.58
N PHE A 331 4.04 14.71 -17.58
CA PHE A 331 5.45 14.41 -17.31
C PHE A 331 6.10 13.63 -18.46
N PHE A 332 5.37 12.72 -19.11
CA PHE A 332 5.84 11.98 -20.28
C PHE A 332 5.85 12.87 -21.52
N ALA A 333 4.78 13.64 -21.74
CA ALA A 333 4.66 14.55 -22.88
C ALA A 333 5.71 15.67 -22.87
N GLU A 334 6.12 16.14 -21.69
CA GLU A 334 7.19 17.12 -21.50
C GLU A 334 8.60 16.50 -21.64
N GLY A 335 8.72 15.17 -21.79
CA GLY A 335 10.01 14.47 -21.87
C GLY A 335 10.75 14.38 -20.53
N ARG A 336 10.03 14.56 -19.41
CA ARG A 336 10.59 14.58 -18.04
C ARG A 336 10.64 13.19 -17.43
N VAL A 337 9.83 12.28 -17.95
CA VAL A 337 9.79 10.85 -17.64
C VAL A 337 9.75 10.06 -18.93
N GLU A 338 10.48 8.95 -18.94
CA GLU A 338 10.30 7.88 -19.90
C GLU A 338 10.16 6.56 -19.14
N GLU A 339 9.47 5.59 -19.72
CA GLU A 339 9.51 4.22 -19.20
C GLU A 339 10.95 3.71 -19.28
N GLY A 340 11.51 3.36 -18.13
CA GLY A 340 12.87 2.84 -18.05
C GLY A 340 12.92 1.40 -18.56
N PRO A 341 14.09 0.92 -19.02
CA PRO A 341 14.25 -0.49 -19.38
C PRO A 341 13.86 -1.39 -18.20
N GLU A 342 13.30 -2.58 -18.50
CA GLU A 342 13.09 -3.63 -17.50
C GLU A 342 14.41 -3.88 -16.76
N VAL A 343 14.45 -3.55 -15.47
CA VAL A 343 15.57 -3.92 -14.62
C VAL A 343 15.30 -5.37 -14.25
N THR A 344 16.04 -6.28 -14.88
CA THR A 344 16.12 -7.65 -14.42
C THR A 344 16.45 -7.61 -12.93
N PRO A 345 15.66 -8.23 -12.04
CA PRO A 345 15.94 -8.21 -10.62
C PRO A 345 17.38 -8.66 -10.45
N SER A 346 18.22 -7.77 -9.92
CA SER A 346 19.63 -8.08 -9.71
C SER A 346 19.66 -9.36 -8.90
N PRO A 347 20.37 -10.41 -9.34
CA PRO A 347 20.58 -11.57 -8.47
C PRO A 347 21.16 -11.03 -7.17
N ASN A 348 20.61 -11.49 -6.05
CA ASN A 348 21.11 -11.19 -4.72
C ASN A 348 22.63 -11.13 -4.80
N ARG A 349 23.21 -9.98 -4.44
CA ARG A 349 24.65 -9.89 -4.26
C ARG A 349 24.95 -10.71 -3.01
N ASP A 350 25.19 -11.99 -3.22
CA ASP A 350 25.90 -12.84 -2.28
C ASP A 350 27.29 -12.22 -2.09
N SER A 351 27.48 -11.56 -0.95
CA SER A 351 28.79 -11.22 -0.40
C SER A 351 28.68 -10.98 1.09
#